data_AF-A0A1S0U019-F1
#
_entry.id   AF-A0A1S0U019-F1
#
_cell.length_a   1.000
_cell.length_b   1.000
_cell.length_c   1.000
_cell.angle_alpha   90.00
_cell.angle_beta   90.00
_cell.angle_gamma   90.00
#
_symmetry.space_group_name_H-M   'P 1'
#
loop_
_entity.id
_entity.type
_entity.pdbx_description
1 polymer ?
#
loop_
_entity_poly.entity_id
_entity_poly.type
_entity_poly.pdbx_seq_one_letter_code
_entity_poly.pdbx_strand_id
1 'polypeptide(L)'
;MLSDVLPEKLQTIECEEDLPNAIIVTNVPSEVFSVDQHKANFSDLFTQIESGCHFDFLRSFRRVRITFEKPESATAAKLLTQHLSFNGTILKSFFAQRIRLRDASDDGLLKLPPLEKQFLISPPASPPVGWEQSREMAPVVCNFDLMAKLAALTVDDTFEVYEGDEDKPKIVIHPANEEESNLMPPQSMMPKTPRPPNTPRSIRKEYT
;
A
#
# COMPACT_ATOMS: atom_id res chain seq x y z
N MET A 1 41.64 -3.14 -11.93
CA MET A 1 40.27 -3.34 -12.44
C MET A 1 39.26 -3.81 -11.38
N LEU A 2 39.60 -3.82 -10.07
CA LEU A 2 38.68 -4.23 -8.99
C LEU A 2 38.53 -3.16 -7.89
N SER A 3 39.24 -2.03 -8.02
CA SER A 3 39.30 -0.95 -7.01
C SER A 3 38.23 0.13 -7.20
N ASP A 4 37.72 0.32 -8.41
CA ASP A 4 36.96 1.53 -8.77
C ASP A 4 35.44 1.39 -8.65
N VAL A 5 34.94 0.21 -8.27
CA VAL A 5 33.48 -0.03 -8.04
C VAL A 5 33.09 0.24 -6.58
N LEU A 6 34.05 0.30 -5.66
CA LEU A 6 33.80 0.60 -4.25
C LEU A 6 33.47 2.08 -3.94
N PRO A 7 34.09 3.10 -4.58
CA PRO A 7 33.83 4.49 -4.23
C PRO A 7 32.45 5.00 -4.68
N GLU A 8 31.85 4.49 -5.77
CA GLU A 8 30.50 4.91 -6.18
C GLU A 8 29.40 4.45 -5.22
N LYS A 9 29.63 3.36 -4.48
CA LYS A 9 28.63 2.79 -3.56
C LYS A 9 28.56 3.50 -2.20
N LEU A 10 29.53 4.37 -1.91
CA LEU A 10 29.61 5.15 -0.67
C LEU A 10 29.22 6.62 -0.85
N GLN A 11 28.97 7.08 -2.09
CA GLN A 11 28.69 8.48 -2.42
C GLN A 11 27.21 8.89 -2.30
N THR A 12 26.36 8.10 -1.64
CA THR A 12 24.93 8.42 -1.47
C THR A 12 24.45 8.11 -0.06
N ILE A 13 25.22 8.56 0.93
CA ILE A 13 24.77 8.58 2.32
C ILE A 13 25.05 10.00 2.81
N GLU A 14 24.13 10.91 2.53
CA GLU A 14 24.25 12.31 2.98
C GLU A 14 23.60 12.50 4.36
N CYS A 15 22.68 11.63 4.76
CA CYS A 15 21.99 11.68 6.05
C CYS A 15 21.78 10.28 6.68
N GLU A 16 21.58 10.24 7.99
CA GLU A 16 21.29 9.00 8.75
C GLU A 16 20.07 8.23 8.19
N GLU A 17 19.12 8.96 7.61
CA GLU A 17 17.93 8.40 6.96
C GLU A 17 18.24 7.58 5.69
N ASP A 18 19.43 7.74 5.10
CA ASP A 18 19.85 6.95 3.94
C ASP A 18 20.35 5.55 4.30
N LEU A 19 20.58 5.27 5.59
CA LEU A 19 21.02 3.95 6.00
C LEU A 19 19.91 2.91 5.73
N PRO A 20 20.30 1.72 5.26
CA PRO A 20 19.35 0.65 5.02
C PRO A 20 18.78 0.15 6.35
N ASN A 21 17.45 0.24 6.48
CA ASN A 21 16.72 -0.29 7.63
C ASN A 21 16.30 -1.75 7.45
N ALA A 22 16.71 -2.41 6.37
CA ALA A 22 16.32 -3.78 6.09
C ALA A 22 17.52 -4.65 5.68
N ILE A 23 17.47 -5.92 6.04
CA ILE A 23 18.44 -6.95 5.63
C ILE A 23 17.74 -8.08 4.87
N ILE A 24 18.48 -8.75 4.00
CA ILE A 24 18.06 -9.97 3.32
C ILE A 24 18.95 -11.10 3.83
N VAL A 25 18.36 -12.01 4.59
CA VAL A 25 19.00 -13.26 5.00
C VAL A 25 18.82 -14.29 3.89
N THR A 26 19.91 -14.94 3.52
CA THR A 26 20.00 -15.93 2.44
C THR A 26 20.49 -17.25 2.99
N ASN A 27 20.31 -18.31 2.21
CA ASN A 27 20.67 -19.67 2.60
C ASN A 27 19.85 -20.14 3.82
N VAL A 28 18.60 -19.69 3.90
CA VAL A 28 17.69 -20.08 4.99
C VAL A 28 17.22 -21.52 4.74
N PRO A 29 17.29 -22.43 5.75
CA PRO A 29 16.87 -23.81 5.60
C PRO A 29 15.40 -23.95 5.19
N SER A 30 15.06 -24.98 4.42
CA SER A 30 13.70 -25.21 3.92
C SER A 30 12.68 -25.40 5.04
N GLU A 31 13.14 -25.90 6.19
CA GLU A 31 12.32 -26.21 7.36
C GLU A 31 11.72 -24.93 7.94
N VAL A 32 12.44 -23.80 7.89
CA VAL A 32 11.95 -22.48 8.33
C VAL A 32 10.71 -22.04 7.53
N PHE A 33 10.59 -22.48 6.28
CA PHE A 33 9.43 -22.14 5.45
C PHE A 33 8.29 -23.15 5.60
N SER A 34 8.60 -24.40 5.93
CA SER A 34 7.62 -25.50 5.95
C SER A 34 7.02 -25.77 7.33
N VAL A 35 7.76 -25.50 8.40
CA VAL A 35 7.37 -25.82 9.78
C VAL A 35 7.24 -24.53 10.59
N ASP A 36 6.05 -24.29 11.13
CA ASP A 36 5.76 -23.05 11.88
C ASP A 36 6.63 -22.88 13.12
N GLN A 37 7.00 -23.97 13.80
CA GLN A 37 7.93 -23.89 14.94
C GLN A 37 9.31 -23.38 14.54
N HIS A 38 9.85 -23.85 13.41
CA HIS A 38 11.15 -23.36 12.94
C HIS A 38 11.08 -21.93 12.43
N LYS A 39 9.93 -21.55 11.85
CA LYS A 39 9.63 -20.17 11.47
C LYS A 39 9.62 -19.24 12.68
N ALA A 40 8.93 -19.62 13.76
CA ALA A 40 8.87 -18.87 15.01
C ALA A 40 10.25 -18.73 15.65
N ASN A 41 10.98 -19.83 15.80
CA ASN A 41 12.34 -19.81 16.34
C ASN A 41 13.28 -18.92 15.51
N PHE A 42 13.10 -18.90 14.19
CA PHE A 42 13.87 -18.02 13.30
C PHE A 42 13.49 -16.55 13.49
N SER A 43 12.20 -16.21 13.57
CA SER A 43 11.76 -14.82 13.82
C SER A 43 12.24 -14.31 15.18
N ASP A 44 12.19 -15.15 16.22
CA ASP A 44 12.56 -14.78 17.59
C ASP A 44 14.00 -14.26 17.70
N LEU A 45 14.92 -14.81 16.89
CA LEU A 45 16.32 -14.35 16.82
C LEU A 45 16.44 -12.86 16.47
N PHE A 46 15.55 -12.36 15.61
CA PHE A 46 15.55 -10.97 15.17
C PHE A 46 14.60 -10.11 15.99
N THR A 47 13.52 -10.69 16.52
CA THR A 47 12.61 -10.01 17.46
C THR A 47 13.30 -9.65 18.78
N GLN A 48 14.34 -10.39 19.18
CA GLN A 48 15.19 -10.03 20.34
C GLN A 48 15.98 -8.73 20.14
N ILE A 49 16.27 -8.37 18.88
CA ILE A 49 16.96 -7.12 18.54
C ILE A 49 15.95 -5.96 18.57
N GLU A 50 14.81 -6.17 17.91
CA GLU A 50 13.74 -5.19 17.83
C GLU A 50 12.38 -5.89 17.69
N SER A 51 11.42 -5.57 18.56
CA SER A 51 10.10 -6.18 18.56
C SER A 51 9.25 -5.79 17.35
N GLY A 52 9.47 -4.60 16.79
CA GLY A 52 8.72 -4.02 15.67
C GLY A 52 9.18 -4.45 14.27
N CYS A 53 9.99 -5.50 14.14
CA CYS A 53 10.50 -5.92 12.83
C CYS A 53 9.46 -6.68 11.98
N HIS A 54 9.49 -6.46 10.66
CA HIS A 54 8.62 -7.11 9.68
C HIS A 54 9.39 -8.17 8.88
N PHE A 55 8.77 -9.32 8.63
CA PHE A 55 9.40 -10.46 7.95
C PHE A 55 8.70 -10.84 6.65
N ASP A 56 9.41 -10.74 5.53
CA ASP A 56 8.99 -11.21 4.22
C ASP A 56 9.67 -12.55 3.90
N PHE A 57 8.93 -13.65 3.99
CA PHE A 57 9.45 -14.99 3.71
C PHE A 57 9.34 -15.32 2.21
N LEU A 58 10.48 -15.35 1.53
CA LEU A 58 10.58 -15.66 0.11
C LEU A 58 11.00 -17.13 -0.09
N ARG A 59 10.04 -18.05 0.12
CA ARG A 59 10.25 -19.51 0.10
C ARG A 59 11.04 -20.00 -1.11
N SER A 60 10.63 -19.64 -2.33
CA SER A 60 11.25 -20.11 -3.58
C SER A 60 12.73 -19.72 -3.70
N PHE A 61 13.11 -18.59 -3.11
CA PHE A 61 14.47 -18.09 -3.15
C PHE A 61 15.32 -18.53 -1.94
N ARG A 62 14.71 -19.19 -0.93
CA ARG A 62 15.31 -19.47 0.38
C ARG A 62 15.90 -18.21 1.03
N ARG A 63 15.12 -17.14 0.96
CA ARG A 63 15.48 -15.81 1.48
C ARG A 63 14.40 -15.31 2.41
N VAL A 64 14.82 -14.52 3.39
CA VAL A 64 13.92 -13.78 4.27
C VAL A 64 14.40 -12.34 4.27
N ARG A 65 13.52 -11.42 3.90
CA ARG A 65 13.77 -9.99 4.09
C ARG A 65 13.22 -9.59 5.44
N ILE A 66 14.01 -8.85 6.20
CA ILE A 66 13.67 -8.37 7.54
C ILE A 66 13.79 -6.85 7.49
N THR A 67 12.69 -6.16 7.75
CA THR A 67 12.61 -4.70 7.78
C THR A 67 12.48 -4.25 9.24
N PHE A 68 13.42 -3.43 9.68
CA PHE A 68 13.46 -2.83 11.01
C PHE A 68 12.96 -1.38 10.96
N GLU A 69 12.53 -0.87 12.10
CA GLU A 69 12.20 0.54 12.28
C GLU A 69 13.48 1.38 12.24
N LYS A 70 14.54 0.91 12.93
CA LYS A 70 15.80 1.64 13.04
C LYS A 70 16.92 1.03 12.18
N PRO A 71 17.74 1.87 11.52
CA PRO A 71 18.90 1.39 10.76
C PRO A 71 19.99 0.76 11.64
N GLU A 72 20.08 1.17 12.91
CA GLU A 72 20.98 0.58 13.91
C GLU A 72 20.67 -0.91 14.12
N SER A 73 19.39 -1.25 14.29
CA SER A 73 18.92 -2.62 14.45
C SER A 73 19.25 -3.48 13.23
N ALA A 74 19.09 -2.95 12.01
CA ALA A 74 19.46 -3.65 10.78
C ALA A 74 20.97 -3.94 10.72
N THR A 75 21.80 -3.00 11.20
CA THR A 75 23.26 -3.16 11.27
C THR A 75 23.65 -4.21 12.30
N ALA A 76 23.06 -4.16 13.50
CA ALA A 76 23.25 -5.17 14.54
C ALA A 76 22.82 -6.57 14.07
N ALA A 77 21.64 -6.67 13.45
CA ALA A 77 21.13 -7.91 12.88
C ALA A 77 22.06 -8.49 11.80
N LYS A 78 22.62 -7.66 10.93
CA LYS A 78 23.59 -8.10 9.93
C LYS A 78 24.88 -8.65 10.56
N LEU A 79 25.41 -7.99 11.59
CA LEU A 79 26.61 -8.44 12.30
C LEU A 79 26.36 -9.78 13.02
N LEU A 80 25.22 -9.92 13.69
CA LEU A 80 24.83 -11.15 14.37
C LEU A 80 24.64 -12.31 13.38
N THR A 81 23.95 -12.05 12.25
CA THR A 81 23.64 -13.09 11.26
C THR A 81 24.89 -13.61 10.56
N GLN A 82 25.93 -12.78 10.39
CA GLN A 82 27.16 -13.17 9.68
C GLN A 82 27.93 -14.30 10.38
N HIS A 83 27.74 -14.47 11.69
CA HIS A 83 28.39 -15.53 12.49
C HIS A 83 27.42 -16.60 12.97
N LEU A 84 26.13 -16.51 12.62
CA LEU A 84 25.10 -17.43 13.09
C LEU A 84 24.93 -18.62 12.14
N SER A 85 24.85 -19.82 12.72
CA SER A 85 24.40 -21.02 12.02
C SER A 85 23.02 -21.42 12.54
N PHE A 86 22.09 -21.71 11.64
CA PHE A 86 20.74 -22.14 11.97
C PHE A 86 20.50 -23.53 11.38
N ASN A 87 20.14 -24.51 12.22
CA ASN A 87 19.97 -25.92 11.83
C ASN A 87 21.14 -26.46 10.99
N GLY A 88 22.39 -26.17 11.38
CA GLY A 88 23.60 -26.63 10.69
C GLY A 88 23.94 -25.88 9.40
N THR A 89 23.15 -24.89 9.00
CA THR A 89 23.41 -24.06 7.81
C THR A 89 23.92 -22.69 8.23
N ILE A 90 25.03 -22.26 7.62
CA ILE A 90 25.57 -20.91 7.84
C ILE A 90 24.71 -19.92 7.06
N LEU A 91 24.12 -18.97 7.79
CA LEU A 91 23.32 -17.90 7.21
C LEU A 91 24.23 -16.84 6.60
N LYS A 92 23.75 -16.17 5.55
CA LYS A 92 24.43 -15.01 4.96
C LYS A 92 23.45 -13.87 4.83
N SER A 93 23.83 -12.67 5.25
CA SER A 93 22.95 -11.50 5.22
C SER A 93 23.55 -10.35 4.40
N PHE A 94 22.69 -9.65 3.68
CA PHE A 94 23.03 -8.45 2.91
C PHE A 94 22.10 -7.31 3.31
N PHE A 95 22.54 -6.06 3.20
CA PHE A 95 21.61 -4.94 3.32
C PHE A 95 20.66 -4.93 2.12
N ALA A 96 19.38 -4.73 2.38
CA ALA A 96 18.41 -4.50 1.32
C ALA A 96 18.59 -3.07 0.82
N GLN A 97 18.77 -2.91 -0.49
CA GLN A 97 18.81 -1.60 -1.10
C GLN A 97 17.41 -0.98 -1.02
N ARG A 98 17.31 0.22 -0.44
CA ARG A 98 16.07 0.99 -0.49
C ARG A 98 15.85 1.39 -1.95
N ILE A 99 14.80 0.87 -2.57
CA ILE A 99 14.40 1.28 -3.91
C ILE A 99 13.78 2.67 -3.77
N ARG A 100 14.61 3.70 -3.90
CA ARG A 100 14.11 5.03 -4.20
C ARG A 100 13.82 5.06 -5.69
N LEU A 101 12.53 4.96 -6.03
CA LEU A 101 12.07 5.47 -7.32
C LEU A 101 12.48 6.94 -7.31
N ARG A 102 13.33 7.34 -8.26
CA ARG A 102 13.98 8.65 -8.30
C ARG A 102 13.00 9.77 -7.99
N ASP A 103 13.44 10.78 -7.26
CA ASP A 103 12.60 11.92 -6.93
C ASP A 103 12.04 12.54 -8.21
N ALA A 104 10.78 12.98 -8.15
CA ALA A 104 10.06 13.58 -9.28
C ALA A 104 10.70 14.87 -9.84
N SER A 105 11.80 15.33 -9.23
CA SER A 105 12.66 16.41 -9.66
C SER A 105 13.78 15.98 -10.63
N ASP A 106 13.91 14.69 -10.97
CA ASP A 106 14.77 14.24 -12.08
C ASP A 106 14.16 14.76 -13.39
N ASP A 107 14.71 15.87 -13.91
CA ASP A 107 14.21 16.65 -15.07
C ASP A 107 14.04 15.85 -16.38
N GLY A 108 14.46 14.58 -16.40
CA GLY A 108 14.32 13.66 -17.53
C GLY A 108 13.06 12.79 -17.52
N LEU A 109 12.22 12.80 -16.48
CA LEU A 109 11.01 11.99 -16.39
C LEU A 109 9.74 12.83 -16.60
N LEU A 110 8.69 12.18 -17.12
CA LEU A 110 7.38 12.82 -17.19
C LEU A 110 6.88 13.16 -15.78
N LYS A 111 6.55 14.43 -15.56
CA LYS A 111 5.97 14.89 -14.30
C LYS A 111 4.64 14.17 -14.04
N LEU A 112 4.32 13.94 -12.78
CA LEU A 112 2.98 13.48 -12.42
C LEU A 112 1.95 14.46 -13.00
N PRO A 113 0.85 13.94 -13.58
CA PRO A 113 -0.19 14.80 -14.12
C PRO A 113 -0.75 15.70 -13.01
N PRO A 114 -1.05 16.97 -13.30
CA PRO A 114 -1.70 17.86 -12.35
C PRO A 114 -3.01 17.27 -11.82
N LEU A 115 -3.30 17.51 -10.53
CA LEU A 115 -4.56 17.13 -9.87
C LEU A 115 -5.69 18.04 -10.35
N GLU A 116 -6.16 17.77 -11.54
CA GLU A 116 -7.15 18.56 -12.23
C GLU A 116 -8.37 17.69 -12.57
N LYS A 117 -9.57 18.29 -12.54
CA LYS A 117 -10.81 17.59 -12.82
C LYS A 117 -10.87 17.22 -14.30
N GLN A 118 -10.50 15.98 -14.62
CA GLN A 118 -10.55 15.48 -15.99
C GLN A 118 -12.00 15.24 -16.40
N PHE A 119 -12.41 15.79 -17.55
CA PHE A 119 -13.67 15.40 -18.19
C PHE A 119 -13.47 14.00 -18.80
N LEU A 120 -13.71 12.97 -17.99
CA LEU A 120 -13.57 11.56 -18.36
C LEU A 120 -14.76 11.12 -19.21
N ILE A 121 -14.72 11.53 -20.46
CA ILE A 121 -15.61 11.07 -21.52
C ILE A 121 -14.88 9.93 -22.23
N SER A 122 -15.41 8.72 -22.07
CA SER A 122 -15.21 7.63 -23.02
C SER A 122 -15.42 8.12 -24.48
N PRO A 123 -14.82 7.48 -25.49
CA PRO A 123 -14.52 8.13 -26.76
C PRO A 123 -15.76 8.26 -27.68
N PRO A 124 -15.85 9.26 -28.59
CA PRO A 124 -15.26 10.60 -28.64
C PRO A 124 -16.36 11.68 -28.61
N ALA A 125 -16.37 12.55 -27.61
CA ALA A 125 -17.15 13.79 -27.70
C ALA A 125 -16.41 14.85 -26.91
N SER A 126 -15.55 15.62 -27.56
CA SER A 126 -14.75 16.71 -26.97
C SER A 126 -15.51 17.50 -25.89
N PRO A 127 -14.80 18.03 -24.86
CA PRO A 127 -15.41 18.93 -23.87
C PRO A 127 -16.23 20.04 -24.56
N PRO A 128 -17.36 20.48 -23.97
CA PRO A 128 -18.16 21.57 -24.53
C PRO A 128 -17.33 22.82 -24.82
N VAL A 129 -17.75 23.59 -25.83
CA VAL A 129 -17.10 24.87 -26.16
C VAL A 129 -17.12 25.77 -24.92
N GLY A 130 -15.94 26.21 -24.48
CA GLY A 130 -15.77 27.04 -23.28
C GLY A 130 -15.49 26.28 -21.98
N TRP A 131 -15.33 24.94 -22.02
CA TRP A 131 -14.90 24.18 -20.85
C TRP A 131 -13.40 24.40 -20.57
N GLU A 132 -13.09 24.81 -19.35
CA GLU A 132 -11.73 24.92 -18.82
C GLU A 132 -11.53 23.90 -17.69
N GLN A 133 -10.33 23.34 -17.63
CA GLN A 133 -9.96 22.33 -16.65
C GLN A 133 -9.83 22.99 -15.26
N SER A 134 -10.84 22.79 -14.41
CA SER A 134 -10.83 23.31 -13.04
C SER A 134 -9.97 22.43 -12.13
N ARG A 135 -9.19 23.05 -11.24
CA ARG A 135 -8.47 22.33 -10.18
C ARG A 135 -9.45 21.53 -9.33
N GLU A 136 -9.16 20.25 -9.13
CA GLU A 136 -9.94 19.44 -8.20
C GLU A 136 -9.67 19.95 -6.79
N MET A 137 -10.72 20.37 -6.08
CA MET A 137 -10.61 20.68 -4.66
C MET A 137 -10.42 19.39 -3.88
N ALA A 138 -9.65 19.45 -2.79
CA ALA A 138 -9.66 18.37 -1.82
C ALA A 138 -11.11 18.09 -1.39
N PRO A 139 -11.46 16.83 -1.06
CA PRO A 139 -12.78 16.51 -0.52
C PRO A 139 -13.11 17.52 0.59
N VAL A 140 -14.30 18.12 0.54
CA VAL A 140 -14.72 19.08 1.57
C VAL A 140 -14.94 18.30 2.87
N VAL A 141 -13.88 18.19 3.68
CA VAL A 141 -13.93 17.56 5.02
C VAL A 141 -14.65 18.46 6.03
N CYS A 142 -14.86 19.74 5.70
CA CYS A 142 -15.34 20.76 6.62
C CYS A 142 -16.80 21.19 6.39
N ASN A 143 -17.75 20.26 6.21
CA ASN A 143 -19.16 20.64 6.34
C ASN A 143 -19.46 20.85 7.83
N PHE A 144 -19.55 22.11 8.26
CA PHE A 144 -19.78 22.48 9.66
C PHE A 144 -21.07 21.89 10.23
N ASP A 145 -22.14 21.83 9.43
CA ASP A 145 -23.41 21.21 9.83
C ASP A 145 -23.24 19.71 10.07
N LEU A 146 -22.52 19.02 9.16
CA LEU A 146 -22.23 17.60 9.28
C LEU A 146 -21.37 17.30 10.51
N MET A 147 -20.34 18.12 10.76
CA MET A 147 -19.46 17.98 11.93
C MET A 147 -20.22 18.22 13.23
N ALA A 148 -21.07 19.25 13.30
CA ALA A 148 -21.87 19.54 14.48
C ALA A 148 -22.88 18.40 14.77
N LYS A 149 -23.52 17.88 13.71
CA LYS A 149 -24.43 16.72 13.80
C LYS A 149 -23.72 15.46 14.28
N LEU A 150 -22.55 15.14 13.72
CA LEU A 150 -21.75 14.00 14.17
C LEU A 150 -21.24 14.17 15.60
N ALA A 151 -20.89 15.39 16.03
CA ALA A 151 -20.46 15.67 17.40
C ALA A 151 -21.60 15.58 18.43
N ALA A 152 -22.85 15.80 17.99
CA ALA A 152 -24.05 15.66 18.82
C ALA A 152 -24.55 14.20 18.93
N LEU A 153 -23.89 13.26 18.24
CA LEU A 153 -24.26 11.85 18.24
C LEU A 153 -24.10 11.23 19.64
N THR A 154 -25.20 10.72 20.19
CA THR A 154 -25.22 9.89 21.41
C THR A 154 -25.25 8.41 21.03
N VAL A 155 -24.68 7.55 21.88
CA VAL A 155 -24.49 6.11 21.58
C VAL A 155 -25.81 5.34 21.51
N ASP A 156 -26.89 5.89 22.08
CA ASP A 156 -28.13 5.15 22.30
C ASP A 156 -29.22 5.43 21.25
N ASP A 157 -29.07 6.47 20.42
CA ASP A 157 -30.12 6.94 19.51
C ASP A 157 -29.79 6.73 18.02
N THR A 158 -30.81 6.35 17.24
CA THR A 158 -30.76 6.43 15.77
C THR A 158 -30.72 7.90 15.36
N PHE A 159 -29.68 8.29 14.62
CA PHE A 159 -29.41 9.69 14.36
C PHE A 159 -29.38 10.02 12.88
N GLU A 160 -30.16 11.02 12.49
CA GLU A 160 -30.26 11.48 11.10
C GLU A 160 -29.16 12.51 10.81
N VAL A 161 -28.16 12.09 10.04
CA VAL A 161 -26.97 12.90 9.74
C VAL A 161 -27.23 13.85 8.57
N TYR A 162 -28.04 13.42 7.60
CA TYR A 162 -28.38 14.21 6.42
C TYR A 162 -29.80 13.89 5.96
N GLU A 163 -30.65 14.90 5.81
CA GLU A 163 -32.08 14.74 5.51
C GLU A 163 -32.36 14.27 4.07
N GLY A 164 -31.37 14.39 3.18
CA GLY A 164 -31.52 14.14 1.75
C GLY A 164 -31.93 15.40 0.98
N ASP A 165 -31.76 15.36 -0.33
CA ASP A 165 -32.16 16.40 -1.29
C ASP A 165 -32.62 15.72 -2.61
N GLU A 166 -33.14 16.44 -3.60
CA GLU A 166 -33.60 15.84 -4.87
C GLU A 166 -32.55 14.93 -5.53
N ASP A 167 -31.27 15.30 -5.42
CA ASP A 167 -30.14 14.55 -6.00
C ASP A 167 -29.42 13.62 -5.01
N LYS A 168 -29.69 13.71 -3.70
CA LYS A 168 -28.87 13.04 -2.67
C LYS A 168 -29.73 12.27 -1.67
N PRO A 169 -29.41 11.00 -1.38
CA PRO A 169 -30.18 10.21 -0.44
C PRO A 169 -30.00 10.71 0.99
N LYS A 170 -31.03 10.46 1.82
CA LYS A 170 -30.98 10.63 3.27
C LYS A 170 -29.95 9.68 3.90
N ILE A 171 -29.20 10.15 4.90
CA ILE A 171 -28.19 9.39 5.64
C ILE A 171 -28.59 9.31 7.12
N VAL A 172 -28.73 8.08 7.63
CA VAL A 172 -29.09 7.78 9.02
C VAL A 172 -28.07 6.82 9.60
N ILE A 173 -27.62 7.07 10.83
CA ILE A 173 -26.71 6.21 11.59
C ILE A 173 -27.53 5.47 12.65
N HIS A 174 -27.35 4.15 12.72
CA HIS A 174 -27.90 3.31 13.77
C HIS A 174 -26.75 2.79 14.65
N PRO A 175 -26.86 2.87 15.99
CA PRO A 175 -25.89 2.22 16.87
C PRO A 175 -25.92 0.71 16.66
N ALA A 176 -24.74 0.10 16.56
CA ALA A 176 -24.60 -1.33 16.35
C ALA A 176 -24.79 -2.06 17.69
N ASN A 177 -26.03 -2.35 18.09
CA ASN A 177 -26.31 -3.20 19.24
C ASN A 177 -26.07 -4.67 18.87
N GLU A 178 -25.18 -5.34 19.61
CA GLU A 178 -24.83 -6.76 19.38
C GLU A 178 -26.01 -7.73 19.60
N GLU A 179 -27.08 -7.28 20.28
CA GLU A 179 -28.23 -8.10 20.67
C GLU A 179 -29.27 -8.30 19.55
N GLU A 180 -29.23 -7.53 18.45
CA GLU A 180 -30.22 -7.59 17.36
C GLU A 180 -29.76 -8.34 16.10
N SER A 181 -28.71 -9.15 16.23
CA SER A 181 -28.00 -9.88 15.15
C SER A 181 -28.79 -11.01 14.45
N ASN A 182 -30.14 -10.98 14.44
CA ASN A 182 -30.95 -11.99 13.75
C ASN A 182 -31.97 -11.47 12.73
N LEU A 183 -32.04 -10.18 12.44
CA LEU A 183 -32.87 -9.67 11.36
C LEU A 183 -31.99 -9.09 10.26
N MET A 184 -31.50 -9.99 9.37
CA MET A 184 -30.92 -9.54 8.11
C MET A 184 -31.97 -8.68 7.38
N PRO A 185 -31.65 -7.43 6.97
CA PRO A 185 -32.55 -6.68 6.12
C PRO A 185 -32.78 -7.48 4.82
N PRO A 186 -34.01 -7.52 4.28
CA PRO A 186 -34.28 -8.24 3.04
C PRO A 186 -33.33 -7.71 1.97
N GLN A 187 -32.45 -8.57 1.45
CA GLN A 187 -31.59 -8.21 0.32
C GLN A 187 -32.48 -7.64 -0.77
N SER A 188 -32.34 -6.35 -1.06
CA SER A 188 -33.00 -5.76 -2.22
C SER A 188 -32.40 -6.45 -3.44
N MET A 189 -33.21 -7.32 -4.08
CA MET A 189 -32.82 -7.94 -5.34
C MET A 189 -32.75 -6.85 -6.40
N MET A 190 -31.57 -6.26 -6.58
CA MET A 190 -31.32 -5.37 -7.69
C MET A 190 -31.56 -6.13 -8.99
N PRO A 191 -32.40 -5.63 -9.91
CA PRO A 191 -32.63 -6.30 -11.19
C PRO A 191 -31.31 -6.36 -11.97
N LYS A 192 -30.91 -7.57 -12.34
CA LYS A 192 -29.68 -7.83 -13.09
C LYS A 192 -29.79 -7.18 -14.47
N THR A 193 -28.97 -6.18 -14.77
CA THR A 193 -28.98 -5.54 -16.09
C THR A 193 -28.39 -6.50 -17.13
N PRO A 194 -29.05 -6.68 -18.30
CA PRO A 194 -28.53 -7.52 -19.36
C PRO A 194 -27.21 -6.95 -19.90
N ARG A 195 -26.26 -7.84 -20.18
CA ARG A 195 -24.97 -7.50 -20.80
C ARG A 195 -25.22 -6.83 -22.16
N PRO A 196 -24.58 -5.69 -22.47
CA PRO A 196 -24.70 -5.08 -23.80
C PRO A 196 -24.20 -6.03 -24.90
N PRO A 197 -24.80 -6.00 -26.09
CA PRO A 197 -24.39 -6.85 -27.21
C PRO A 197 -22.93 -6.58 -27.57
N ASN A 198 -22.17 -7.66 -27.83
CA ASN A 198 -20.78 -7.56 -28.30
C ASN A 198 -20.77 -6.77 -29.63
N THR A 199 -20.28 -5.55 -29.60
CA THR A 199 -19.96 -4.82 -30.83
C THR A 199 -18.76 -5.50 -31.50
N PRO A 200 -18.85 -5.90 -32.78
CA PRO A 200 -17.70 -6.48 -33.47
C PRO A 200 -16.56 -5.46 -33.54
N ARG A 201 -15.34 -5.90 -33.20
CA ARG A 201 -14.12 -5.09 -33.30
C ARG A 201 -13.97 -4.57 -34.74
N SER A 202 -13.80 -3.26 -34.87
CA SER A 202 -13.45 -2.64 -36.16
C SER A 202 -12.14 -3.23 -36.67
N ILE A 203 -12.16 -3.77 -37.89
CA ILE A 203 -10.99 -4.32 -38.56
C ILE A 203 -10.06 -3.15 -38.87
N ARG A 204 -8.84 -3.21 -38.33
CA ARG A 204 -7.76 -2.24 -38.55
C ARG A 204 -7.47 -2.19 -40.05
N LYS A 205 -7.73 -1.05 -40.69
CA LYS A 205 -7.28 -0.80 -42.08
C LYS A 205 -5.77 -0.61 -42.04
N GLU A 206 -5.03 -1.54 -42.63
CA GLU A 206 -3.62 -1.35 -42.94
C GLU A 206 -3.54 -0.35 -44.09
N TYR A 207 -2.84 0.76 -43.85
CA TYR A 207 -2.46 1.69 -44.91
C TYR A 207 -1.06 1.27 -45.39
N THR A 208 -0.95 1.05 -46.70
CA THR A 208 0.30 0.86 -47.45
C THR A 208 1.06 2.18 -47.55
#